data_AF-A0AAJ4TXK5-F1
#
_entry.id   AF-A0AAJ4TXK5-F1
#
_cell.length_a   1.000
_cell.length_b   1.000
_cell.length_c   1.000
_cell.angle_alpha   90.00
_cell.angle_beta   90.00
_cell.angle_gamma   90.00
#
_symmetry.space_group_name_H-M   'P 1'
#
loop_
_entity.id
_entity.type
_entity.pdbx_description
1 polymer ?
#
loop_
_entity_poly.entity_id
_entity_poly.type
_entity_poly.pdbx_seq_one_letter_code
_entity_poly.pdbx_strand_id
1 'polypeptide(L)'
;MDFESINLNKISTFKNVKSLKKDANTHIKSMNPIYIDTFKMLVRYSYKFRGVSYLKVKTIADELGISISTVKRHLKFLSDNGYITIINTFRRIKGGKGANVYVIHTVQMREAYQSLTDEEKSALRS
;
A
#
# COMPACT_ATOMS: atom_id res chain seq x y z
N MET A 1 -0.55 -23.40 3.74
CA MET A 1 -1.60 -22.35 3.73
C MET A 1 -1.64 -21.78 2.33
N ASP A 2 -2.69 -22.11 1.60
CA ASP A 2 -2.88 -21.72 0.20
C ASP A 2 -3.32 -20.26 0.11
N PHE A 3 -2.43 -19.37 -0.35
CA PHE A 3 -2.82 -18.00 -0.68
C PHE A 3 -3.62 -18.03 -1.97
N GLU A 4 -4.95 -18.07 -1.83
CA GLU A 4 -5.91 -17.90 -2.92
C GLU A 4 -5.47 -16.78 -3.86
N SER A 5 -5.69 -16.98 -5.15
CA SER A 5 -5.65 -15.95 -6.18
C SER A 5 -6.36 -14.68 -5.71
N ILE A 6 -5.60 -13.71 -5.22
CA ILE A 6 -6.11 -12.49 -4.61
C ILE A 6 -7.03 -11.78 -5.61
N ASN A 7 -8.33 -11.82 -5.33
CA ASN A 7 -9.31 -11.08 -6.09
C ASN A 7 -9.26 -9.61 -5.66
N LEU A 8 -8.58 -8.78 -6.45
CA LEU A 8 -8.34 -7.35 -6.18
C LEU A 8 -9.64 -6.56 -5.92
N ASN A 9 -10.77 -6.99 -6.48
CA ASN A 9 -12.06 -6.32 -6.26
C ASN A 9 -12.65 -6.61 -4.87
N LYS A 10 -12.32 -7.76 -4.25
CA LYS A 10 -12.79 -8.10 -2.89
C LYS A 10 -12.07 -7.30 -1.79
N ILE A 11 -10.84 -6.84 -2.05
CA ILE A 11 -10.01 -6.09 -1.08
C ILE A 11 -10.12 -4.57 -1.30
N SER A 12 -11.04 -4.14 -2.17
CA SER A 12 -11.24 -2.71 -2.45
C SER A 12 -11.71 -1.97 -1.19
N THR A 13 -10.89 -1.01 -0.73
CA THR A 13 -11.19 -0.21 0.46
C THR A 13 -12.23 0.88 0.21
N PHE A 14 -12.35 1.36 -1.03
CA PHE A 14 -13.14 2.55 -1.35
C PHE A 14 -14.33 2.24 -2.24
N LYS A 15 -15.49 2.84 -1.92
CA LYS A 15 -16.70 2.75 -2.75
C LYS A 15 -16.55 3.49 -4.09
N ASN A 16 -15.80 4.59 -4.11
CA ASN A 16 -15.60 5.41 -5.31
C ASN A 16 -14.23 6.09 -5.37
N VAL A 17 -13.82 6.48 -6.59
CA VAL A 17 -12.52 7.14 -6.84
C VAL A 17 -12.42 8.52 -6.16
N LYS A 18 -13.54 9.25 -6.02
CA LYS A 18 -13.56 10.57 -5.37
C LYS A 18 -13.19 10.49 -3.88
N SER A 19 -13.69 9.46 -3.18
CA SER A 19 -13.39 9.17 -1.78
C SER A 19 -11.92 8.78 -1.59
N LEU A 20 -11.39 7.94 -2.48
CA LEU A 20 -9.95 7.63 -2.51
C LEU A 20 -9.11 8.91 -2.67
N LYS A 21 -9.46 9.77 -3.62
CA LYS A 21 -8.72 11.03 -3.85
C LYS A 21 -8.80 11.97 -2.64
N LYS A 22 -9.96 12.06 -2.00
CA LYS A 22 -10.15 12.89 -0.80
C LYS A 22 -9.23 12.43 0.33
N ASP A 23 -9.27 11.13 0.65
CA ASP A 23 -8.49 10.57 1.75
C ASP A 23 -6.98 10.58 1.45
N ALA A 24 -6.59 10.28 0.21
CA ALA A 24 -5.21 10.41 -0.24
C ALA A 24 -4.66 11.83 -0.06
N ASN A 25 -5.45 12.86 -0.40
CA ASN A 25 -5.04 14.25 -0.20
C ASN A 25 -4.91 14.62 1.29
N THR A 26 -5.78 14.09 2.15
CA THR A 26 -5.67 14.28 3.60
C THR A 26 -4.38 13.65 4.13
N HIS A 27 -4.04 12.43 3.69
CA HIS A 27 -2.78 11.78 4.05
C HIS A 27 -1.57 12.60 3.59
N ILE A 28 -1.57 13.06 2.34
CA ILE A 28 -0.47 13.85 1.76
C ILE A 28 -0.21 15.14 2.56
N LYS A 29 -1.26 15.82 3.05
CA LYS A 29 -1.10 17.06 3.84
C LYS A 29 -0.37 16.87 5.17
N SER A 30 -0.46 15.68 5.75
CA SER A 30 0.16 15.35 7.05
C SER A 30 1.42 14.50 6.92
N MET A 31 1.85 14.20 5.69
CA MET A 31 2.96 13.30 5.41
C MET A 31 4.25 14.06 5.15
N ASN A 32 5.38 13.46 5.55
CA ASN A 32 6.70 14.00 5.23
C ASN A 32 6.93 13.99 3.70
N PRO A 33 7.41 15.09 3.10
CA PRO A 33 7.65 15.23 1.66
C PRO A 33 8.41 14.08 1.01
N ILE A 34 9.37 13.47 1.71
CA ILE A 34 10.20 12.38 1.21
C ILE A 34 9.35 11.16 0.77
N TYR A 35 8.22 10.91 1.42
CA TYR A 35 7.36 9.76 1.14
C TYR A 35 6.20 10.07 0.18
N ILE A 36 5.94 11.36 -0.08
CA ILE A 36 4.76 11.82 -0.83
C ILE A 36 4.76 11.24 -2.25
N ASP A 37 5.90 11.24 -2.94
CA ASP A 37 5.96 10.79 -4.33
C ASP A 37 5.71 9.28 -4.45
N THR A 38 6.28 8.50 -3.54
CA THR A 38 5.99 7.06 -3.44
C THR A 38 4.51 6.80 -3.16
N PHE A 39 3.91 7.55 -2.23
CA PHE A 39 2.49 7.40 -1.90
C PHE A 39 1.57 7.81 -3.07
N LYS A 40 1.82 8.95 -3.71
CA LYS A 40 1.07 9.43 -4.89
C LYS A 40 1.11 8.41 -6.03
N MET A 41 2.28 7.81 -6.25
CA MET A 41 2.43 6.75 -7.24
C MET A 41 1.49 5.58 -6.94
N LEU A 42 1.50 5.06 -5.71
CA LEU A 42 0.59 3.98 -5.30
C LEU A 42 -0.88 4.35 -5.49
N VAL A 43 -1.28 5.57 -5.11
CA VAL A 43 -2.66 6.07 -5.30
C VAL A 43 -3.03 6.12 -6.77
N ARG A 44 -2.13 6.59 -7.65
CA ARG A 44 -2.34 6.66 -9.10
C ARG A 44 -2.63 5.27 -9.68
N TYR A 45 -1.82 4.26 -9.33
CA TYR A 45 -2.04 2.88 -9.76
C TYR A 45 -3.26 2.23 -9.09
N SER A 46 -3.71 2.76 -7.96
CA SER A 46 -4.87 2.26 -7.21
C SER A 46 -6.22 2.76 -7.74
N TYR A 47 -6.25 3.72 -8.66
CA TYR A 47 -7.51 4.21 -9.25
C TYR A 47 -8.27 3.11 -10.00
N LYS A 48 -7.54 2.17 -10.62
CA LYS A 48 -8.13 1.07 -11.41
C LYS A 48 -8.92 0.08 -10.54
N PHE A 49 -8.47 -0.17 -9.31
CA PHE A 49 -9.09 -1.12 -8.38
C PHE A 49 -9.52 -0.45 -7.07
N ARG A 50 -9.94 0.83 -7.14
CA ARG A 50 -10.56 1.58 -6.05
C ARG A 50 -9.83 1.41 -4.70
N GLY A 51 -8.54 1.74 -4.67
CA GLY A 51 -7.71 1.71 -3.47
C GLY A 51 -6.74 0.54 -3.37
N VAL A 52 -6.71 -0.34 -4.37
CA VAL A 52 -5.76 -1.45 -4.44
C VAL A 52 -4.87 -1.29 -5.67
N SER A 53 -3.56 -1.46 -5.51
CA SER A 53 -2.60 -1.47 -6.61
C SER A 53 -1.73 -2.73 -6.58
N TYR A 54 -1.29 -3.17 -7.75
CA TYR A 54 -0.39 -4.31 -7.88
C TYR A 54 0.89 -3.84 -8.58
N LEU A 55 1.94 -3.58 -7.81
CA LEU A 55 3.20 -3.05 -8.34
C LEU A 55 4.42 -3.80 -7.83
N LYS A 56 5.43 -3.93 -8.71
CA LYS A 56 6.74 -4.42 -8.29
C LYS A 56 7.51 -3.26 -7.68
N VAL A 57 8.26 -3.55 -6.61
CA VAL A 57 9.17 -2.56 -5.99
C VAL A 57 10.16 -2.01 -7.02
N LYS A 58 10.62 -2.84 -7.97
CA LYS A 58 11.50 -2.40 -9.06
C LYS A 58 10.84 -1.35 -9.95
N THR A 59 9.57 -1.54 -10.32
CA THR A 59 8.82 -0.55 -11.13
C THR A 59 8.69 0.78 -10.39
N ILE A 60 8.48 0.76 -9.07
CA ILE A 60 8.46 1.98 -8.25
C ILE A 60 9.82 2.69 -8.28
N ALA A 61 10.91 1.92 -8.13
CA ALA A 61 12.27 2.44 -8.16
C ALA A 61 12.58 3.10 -9.52
N ASP A 62 12.25 2.40 -10.61
CA ASP A 62 12.52 2.85 -11.98
C ASP A 62 11.70 4.12 -12.32
N GLU A 63 10.42 4.21 -11.94
CA GLU A 63 9.56 5.36 -12.25
C GLU A 63 9.88 6.59 -11.37
N LEU A 64 10.35 6.39 -10.14
CA LEU A 64 10.74 7.47 -9.24
C LEU A 64 12.23 7.85 -9.32
N GLY A 65 13.05 7.08 -10.04
CA GLY A 65 14.50 7.31 -10.14
C GLY A 65 15.27 7.13 -8.83
N ILE A 66 14.76 6.31 -7.91
CA ILE A 66 15.39 6.06 -6.59
C ILE A 66 15.76 4.60 -6.41
N SER A 67 16.71 4.32 -5.51
CA SER A 67 17.15 2.95 -5.26
C SER A 67 16.01 2.04 -4.75
N ILE A 68 16.06 0.75 -5.08
CA ILE A 68 15.13 -0.27 -4.57
C ILE A 68 15.12 -0.29 -3.03
N SER A 69 16.28 -0.10 -2.38
CA SER A 69 16.38 0.00 -0.93
C SER A 69 15.62 1.21 -0.36
N THR A 70 15.68 2.35 -1.04
CA THR A 70 14.93 3.56 -0.66
C THR A 70 13.43 3.32 -0.78
N VAL A 71 12.98 2.72 -1.89
CA VAL A 71 11.57 2.34 -2.05
C VAL A 71 11.10 1.43 -0.93
N LYS A 72 11.87 0.37 -0.60
CA LYS A 72 11.52 -0.53 0.50
C LYS A 72 11.39 0.20 1.84
N ARG A 73 12.30 1.15 2.12
CA ARG A 73 12.22 2.01 3.31
C ARG A 73 10.95 2.86 3.31
N HIS A 74 10.62 3.48 2.18
CA HIS A 74 9.40 4.29 2.06
C HIS A 74 8.15 3.45 2.26
N LEU A 75 8.07 2.29 1.61
CA LEU A 75 6.95 1.35 1.76
C LEU A 75 6.81 0.86 3.20
N LYS A 76 7.93 0.55 3.86
CA LYS A 76 7.94 0.17 5.28
C LYS A 76 7.42 1.30 6.15
N PHE A 77 7.89 2.54 5.97
CA PHE A 77 7.39 3.70 6.70
C PHE A 77 5.87 3.88 6.49
N LEU A 78 5.41 3.79 5.24
CA LEU A 78 3.98 3.94 4.91
C LEU A 78 3.13 2.85 5.57
N SER A 79 3.62 1.61 5.61
CA SER A 79 2.95 0.51 6.28
C SER A 79 2.96 0.65 7.81
N ASP A 80 4.10 1.01 8.39
CA ASP A 80 4.29 1.12 9.83
C ASP A 80 3.44 2.26 10.43
N ASN A 81 3.12 3.28 9.62
CA ASN A 81 2.25 4.39 9.99
C ASN A 81 0.78 4.21 9.57
N GLY A 82 0.41 3.04 9.05
CA GLY A 82 -0.97 2.71 8.72
C GLY A 82 -1.53 3.42 7.49
N TYR A 83 -0.70 3.97 6.60
CA TYR A 83 -1.17 4.55 5.33
C TYR A 83 -1.53 3.48 4.30
N ILE A 84 -0.79 2.36 4.30
CA ILE A 84 -0.98 1.26 3.38
C ILE A 84 -0.85 -0.09 4.08
N THR A 85 -1.42 -1.14 3.49
CA THR A 85 -1.10 -2.54 3.80
C THR A 85 -0.41 -3.18 2.60
N ILE A 86 0.66 -3.94 2.85
CA ILE A 86 1.42 -4.65 1.82
C ILE A 86 1.08 -6.13 1.91
N ILE A 87 0.47 -6.68 0.86
CA ILE A 87 0.18 -8.10 0.74
C ILE A 87 1.16 -8.70 -0.29
N ASN A 88 2.07 -9.55 0.19
CA ASN A 88 3.02 -10.23 -0.66
C ASN A 88 2.29 -11.30 -1.47
N THR A 89 2.43 -11.28 -2.80
CA THR A 89 1.84 -12.32 -3.65
C THR A 89 2.90 -13.31 -4.10
N PHE A 90 2.60 -14.60 -3.99
CA PHE A 90 3.44 -15.67 -4.48
C PHE A 90 2.86 -16.24 -5.77
N ARG A 91 3.67 -16.34 -6.83
CA ARG A 91 3.18 -16.86 -8.12
C ARG A 91 3.33 -18.38 -8.15
N ARG A 92 2.22 -19.09 -7.95
CA ARG A 92 2.15 -20.57 -7.90
C ARG A 92 2.65 -21.27 -9.18
N ILE A 93 2.42 -20.70 -10.37
CA ILE A 93 2.64 -21.41 -11.65
C ILE A 93 4.07 -21.35 -12.17
N LYS A 94 4.75 -20.18 -12.08
CA LYS A 94 6.10 -20.01 -12.65
C LYS A 94 7.22 -20.02 -11.60
N GLY A 95 6.89 -20.14 -10.31
CA GLY A 95 7.82 -19.92 -9.22
C GLY A 95 8.27 -18.46 -9.12
N GLY A 96 8.56 -17.99 -7.91
CA GLY A 96 9.16 -16.68 -7.67
C GLY A 96 8.22 -15.62 -7.09
N LYS A 97 8.84 -14.52 -6.63
CA LYS A 97 8.16 -13.38 -6.00
C LYS A 97 7.33 -12.64 -7.05
N GLY A 98 6.01 -12.58 -6.83
CA GLY A 98 5.09 -11.80 -7.64
C GLY A 98 5.28 -10.29 -7.44
N ALA A 99 4.39 -9.49 -8.02
CA ALA A 99 4.30 -8.10 -7.58
C ALA A 99 3.60 -8.05 -6.21
N ASN A 100 3.82 -6.98 -5.46
CA ASN A 100 3.12 -6.82 -4.20
C ASN A 100 1.78 -6.14 -4.46
N VAL A 101 0.78 -6.52 -3.69
CA VAL A 101 -0.49 -5.79 -3.63
C VAL A 101 -0.36 -4.75 -2.54
N TYR A 102 -0.66 -3.49 -2.86
CA TYR A 102 -0.71 -2.39 -1.92
C TYR A 102 -2.15 -1.92 -1.78
N VAL A 103 -2.65 -1.91 -0.55
CA VAL A 103 -4.00 -1.46 -0.21
C VAL A 103 -3.87 -0.11 0.49
N ILE A 104 -4.48 0.93 -0.07
CA ILE A 104 -4.52 2.26 0.52
C ILE A 104 -5.59 2.27 1.62
N HIS A 105 -5.24 2.81 2.79
CA HIS A 105 -6.17 2.97 3.91
C HIS A 105 -6.95 4.28 3.82
N THR A 106 -8.20 4.25 4.27
CA THR A 106 -8.98 5.47 4.52
C THR A 106 -8.39 6.24 5.70
N VAL A 107 -8.79 7.50 5.87
CA VAL A 107 -8.38 8.29 7.05
C VAL A 107 -8.82 7.59 8.34
N GLN A 108 -10.04 7.08 8.37
CA GLN A 108 -10.61 6.35 9.51
C GLN A 108 -9.82 5.07 9.83
N MET A 109 -9.43 4.30 8.81
CA MET A 109 -8.61 3.09 9.00
C MET A 109 -7.23 3.42 9.56
N ARG A 110 -6.62 4.53 9.13
CA ARG A 110 -5.34 4.98 9.69
C ARG A 110 -5.49 5.41 11.14
N GLU A 111 -6.53 6.17 11.48
CA GLU A 111 -6.81 6.57 12.85
C GLU A 111 -7.01 5.36 13.77
N ALA A 112 -7.80 4.38 13.31
CA ALA A 112 -7.94 3.10 14.02
C ALA A 112 -6.59 2.39 14.15
N TYR A 113 -5.80 2.31 13.08
CA TYR A 113 -4.47 1.70 13.13
C TYR A 113 -3.51 2.39 14.10
N GLN A 114 -3.59 3.72 14.21
CA GLN A 114 -2.77 4.49 15.14
C GLN A 114 -3.16 4.24 16.60
N SER A 115 -4.46 4.00 16.86
CA SER A 115 -4.99 3.67 18.18
C SER A 115 -4.65 2.25 18.67
N LEU A 116 -4.21 1.35 17.76
CA LEU A 116 -3.73 0.02 18.13
C LEU A 116 -2.45 0.10 18.95
N THR A 117 -2.31 -0.82 19.90
CA THR A 117 -1.07 -1.03 20.65
C THR A 117 0.05 -1.52 19.73
N ASP A 118 1.30 -1.34 20.15
CA ASP A 118 2.45 -1.80 19.35
C ASP A 118 2.47 -3.33 19.18
N GLU A 119 1.92 -4.06 20.14
CA GLU A 119 1.74 -5.52 20.10
C GLU A 119 0.76 -5.93 18.98
N GLU A 120 -0.40 -5.27 18.90
CA GLU A 120 -1.40 -5.51 17.85
C GLU A 120 -0.89 -5.11 16.46
N LYS A 121 -0.14 -4.00 16.36
CA LYS A 121 0.53 -3.59 15.12
C LYS A 121 1.55 -4.63 14.67
N SER A 122 2.25 -5.28 15.61
CA SER A 122 3.21 -6.35 15.29
C SER A 122 2.51 -7.62 14.78
N ALA A 123 1.37 -7.99 15.37
CA ALA A 123 0.59 -9.16 14.93
C ALA A 123 0.02 -9.01 13.51
N LEU A 124 -0.29 -7.77 13.08
CA LEU A 124 -0.71 -7.47 11.70
C LEU A 124 0.44 -7.50 10.68
N ARG A 125 1.70 -7.53 11.14
CA ARG A 125 2.91 -7.50 10.28
C ARG A 125 3.51 -8.89 10.03
N SER A 126 3.21 -9.88 10.87
CA SER A 126 3.71 -11.27 10.79
C SER A 126 2.91 -12.12 9.82
#